data_AF-A0A2V9MGD0-F1
#
_entry.id   AF-A0A2V9MGD0-F1
#
_cell.length_a   1.000
_cell.length_b   1.000
_cell.length_c   1.000
_cell.angle_alpha   90.00
_cell.angle_beta   90.00
_cell.angle_gamma   90.00
#
_symmetry.space_group_name_H-M   'P 1'
#
loop_
_entity.id
_entity.type
_entity.pdbx_description
1 polymer ?
#
loop_
_entity_poly.entity_id
_entity_poly.type
_entity_poly.pdbx_seq_one_letter_code
_entity_poly.pdbx_strand_id
1 'polypeptide(L)'
;MTIFGKSLSEYVRFQKVFLWLILVVGLARLILSLGGVPNSTVKWLSITAVALIGLLYYSVRVHTSGFGSYKHLLPLIVIQSLLAQAISFVAVAIGVLTSRDNIFTAPEYSGGGDGKTWLHANMHLLMGVIVGSLLGWLIGCAIMFITKKVTAGGKGQEAPKSQGRAAGAGA
;
A
#
# COMPACT_ATOMS: atom_id res chain seq x y z
N MET A 1 12.00 -14.73 -12.83
CA MET A 1 12.62 -14.18 -11.60
C MET A 1 11.70 -14.42 -10.41
N THR A 2 12.23 -14.92 -9.29
CA THR A 2 11.49 -15.15 -8.04
C THR A 2 12.02 -14.24 -6.94
N ILE A 3 11.13 -13.81 -6.04
CA ILE A 3 11.40 -12.93 -4.90
C ILE A 3 10.83 -13.64 -3.67
N PHE A 4 11.72 -14.03 -2.75
CA PHE A 4 11.36 -14.82 -1.55
C PHE A 4 10.59 -16.11 -1.85
N GLY A 5 10.89 -16.77 -2.98
CA GLY A 5 10.24 -18.01 -3.40
C GLY A 5 8.90 -17.83 -4.12
N LYS A 6 8.51 -16.60 -4.45
CA LYS A 6 7.32 -16.30 -5.27
C LYS A 6 7.68 -15.54 -6.53
N SER A 7 6.98 -15.81 -7.62
CA SER A 7 7.09 -15.04 -8.87
C SER A 7 6.51 -13.63 -8.71
N LEU A 8 6.98 -12.68 -9.54
CA LEU A 8 6.42 -11.32 -9.57
C LEU A 8 4.91 -11.33 -9.89
N SER A 9 4.47 -12.21 -10.78
CA SER A 9 3.06 -12.35 -11.17
C SER A 9 2.18 -12.82 -10.01
N GLU A 10 2.69 -13.64 -9.09
CA GLU A 10 1.95 -13.99 -7.85
C GLU A 10 1.69 -12.75 -6.99
N TYR A 11 2.70 -11.89 -6.79
CA TYR A 11 2.51 -10.65 -6.03
C TYR A 11 1.50 -9.74 -6.72
N VAL A 12 1.63 -9.51 -8.03
CA VAL A 12 0.70 -8.69 -8.82
C VAL A 12 -0.72 -9.25 -8.75
N ARG A 13 -0.90 -10.56 -8.94
CA ARG A 13 -2.22 -11.21 -8.86
C ARG A 13 -2.83 -11.10 -7.47
N PHE A 14 -2.03 -11.26 -6.42
CA PHE A 14 -2.47 -11.15 -5.04
C PHE A 14 -2.98 -9.75 -4.70
N GLN A 15 -2.37 -8.72 -5.29
CA GLN A 15 -2.73 -7.33 -5.01
C GLN A 15 -3.46 -6.56 -6.11
N LYS A 16 -3.92 -7.27 -7.15
CA LYS A 16 -4.49 -6.68 -8.37
C LYS A 16 -5.57 -5.62 -8.11
N VAL A 17 -6.40 -5.81 -7.09
CA VAL A 17 -7.52 -4.90 -6.78
C VAL A 17 -6.98 -3.53 -6.41
N PHE A 18 -6.01 -3.45 -5.50
CA PHE A 18 -5.42 -2.18 -5.10
C PHE A 18 -4.56 -1.56 -6.20
N LEU A 19 -3.92 -2.36 -7.06
CA LEU A 19 -3.21 -1.82 -8.22
C LEU A 19 -4.18 -1.14 -9.20
N TRP A 20 -5.32 -1.77 -9.48
CA TRP A 20 -6.36 -1.16 -10.30
C TRP A 20 -6.94 0.10 -9.65
N LEU A 21 -7.18 0.10 -8.33
CA LEU A 21 -7.66 1.28 -7.62
C LEU A 21 -6.63 2.42 -7.69
N ILE A 22 -5.35 2.16 -7.44
CA ILE A 22 -4.27 3.16 -7.54
C ILE A 22 -4.23 3.73 -8.96
N LEU A 23 -4.27 2.87 -9.98
CA LEU A 23 -4.24 3.28 -11.37
C LEU A 23 -5.44 4.16 -11.73
N VAL A 24 -6.67 3.69 -11.45
CA VAL A 24 -7.89 4.40 -11.80
C VAL A 24 -7.99 5.72 -11.05
N VAL A 25 -7.78 5.72 -9.73
CA VAL A 25 -7.84 6.94 -8.92
C VAL A 25 -6.76 7.92 -9.35
N GLY A 26 -5.53 7.46 -9.60
CA GLY A 26 -4.43 8.32 -10.00
C GLY A 26 -4.62 8.96 -11.37
N LEU A 27 -5.05 8.17 -12.37
CA LEU A 27 -5.35 8.69 -13.70
C LEU A 27 -6.56 9.62 -13.69
N ALA A 28 -7.65 9.26 -13.00
CA ALA A 28 -8.81 10.13 -12.86
C ALA A 28 -8.43 11.47 -12.21
N ARG A 29 -7.63 11.43 -11.14
CA ARG A 29 -7.12 12.62 -10.45
C ARG A 29 -6.32 13.52 -11.41
N LEU A 30 -5.42 12.93 -12.19
CA LEU A 30 -4.60 13.67 -13.16
C LEU A 30 -5.44 14.26 -14.29
N ILE A 31 -6.29 13.45 -14.93
CA ILE A 31 -7.12 13.86 -16.07
C ILE A 31 -8.06 14.99 -15.67
N LEU A 32 -8.75 14.87 -14.53
CA LEU A 32 -9.66 15.92 -14.05
C LEU A 32 -8.92 17.23 -13.77
N SER A 33 -7.74 17.15 -13.17
CA SER A 33 -6.92 18.34 -12.91
C SER A 33 -6.44 19.01 -14.20
N LEU A 34 -5.97 18.23 -15.18
CA LEU A 34 -5.58 18.76 -16.50
C LEU A 34 -6.79 19.33 -17.27
N GLY A 35 -7.98 18.81 -17.04
CA GLY A 35 -9.25 19.34 -17.55
C GLY A 35 -9.76 20.60 -16.85
N GLY A 36 -9.01 21.14 -15.88
CA GLY A 36 -9.33 22.38 -15.19
C GLY A 36 -10.29 22.23 -14.00
N VAL A 37 -10.59 21.01 -13.56
CA VAL A 37 -11.41 20.81 -12.36
C VAL A 37 -10.65 21.32 -11.13
N PRO A 38 -11.29 22.11 -10.24
CA PRO A 38 -10.62 22.69 -9.08
C PRO A 38 -10.01 21.66 -8.12
N ASN A 39 -8.86 21.99 -7.53
CA ASN A 39 -8.16 21.15 -6.55
C ASN A 39 -9.04 20.80 -5.33
N SER A 40 -9.95 21.69 -4.94
CA SER A 40 -10.91 21.47 -3.85
C SER A 40 -11.82 20.25 -4.08
N THR A 41 -12.08 19.91 -5.35
CA THR A 41 -12.84 18.73 -5.77
C THR A 41 -11.91 17.54 -6.01
N VAL A 42 -10.85 17.74 -6.78
CA VAL A 42 -9.95 16.65 -7.22
C VAL A 42 -9.17 16.03 -6.05
N LYS A 43 -8.94 16.77 -4.95
CA LYS A 43 -8.21 16.27 -3.75
C LYS A 43 -8.80 15.00 -3.14
N TRP A 44 -10.10 14.76 -3.31
CA TRP A 44 -10.78 13.59 -2.77
C TRP A 44 -10.39 12.29 -3.50
N LEU A 45 -9.83 12.39 -4.71
CA LEU A 45 -9.24 11.26 -5.44
C LEU A 45 -7.78 11.04 -4.98
N SER A 46 -7.60 10.59 -3.75
CA SER A 46 -6.28 10.47 -3.12
C SER A 46 -5.63 9.09 -3.34
N ILE A 47 -4.59 9.05 -4.18
CA ILE A 47 -3.76 7.84 -4.38
C ILE A 47 -3.13 7.40 -3.05
N THR A 48 -2.68 8.36 -2.22
CA THR A 48 -2.08 8.08 -0.91
C THR A 48 -3.06 7.36 0.01
N ALA A 49 -4.32 7.79 0.05
CA ALA A 49 -5.34 7.11 0.86
C ALA A 49 -5.55 5.67 0.41
N VAL A 50 -5.65 5.44 -0.91
CA VAL A 50 -5.76 4.07 -1.47
C VAL A 50 -4.54 3.22 -1.10
N ALA A 51 -3.33 3.77 -1.20
CA ALA A 51 -2.10 3.07 -0.84
C ALA A 51 -2.04 2.71 0.66
N LEU A 52 -2.46 3.62 1.55
CA LEU A 52 -2.52 3.38 2.99
C LEU A 52 -3.55 2.32 3.37
N ILE A 53 -4.74 2.35 2.74
CA ILE A 53 -5.75 1.29 2.91
C ILE A 53 -5.19 -0.04 2.43
N GLY A 54 -4.48 -0.06 1.31
CA GLY A 54 -3.82 -1.26 0.78
C GLY A 54 -2.74 -1.78 1.73
N LEU A 55 -1.92 -0.90 2.29
CA LEU A 55 -0.92 -1.26 3.31
C LEU A 55 -1.58 -1.96 4.50
N LEU A 56 -2.62 -1.35 5.07
CA LEU A 56 -3.36 -1.93 6.19
C LEU A 56 -3.96 -3.29 5.81
N TYR A 57 -4.66 -3.36 4.68
CA TYR A 57 -5.29 -4.56 4.19
C TYR A 57 -4.29 -5.70 4.00
N TYR A 58 -3.16 -5.47 3.30
CA TYR A 58 -2.17 -6.51 3.03
C TYR A 58 -1.35 -6.90 4.25
N SER A 59 -1.15 -5.99 5.21
CA SER A 59 -0.53 -6.32 6.50
C SER A 59 -1.30 -7.42 7.24
N VAL A 60 -2.63 -7.44 7.11
CA VAL A 60 -3.49 -8.51 7.65
C VAL A 60 -3.61 -9.68 6.67
N ARG A 61 -3.89 -9.38 5.40
CA ARG A 61 -4.22 -10.40 4.39
C ARG A 61 -3.08 -11.38 4.15
N VAL A 62 -1.83 -10.92 4.16
CA VAL A 62 -0.66 -11.78 3.89
C VAL A 62 -0.59 -12.98 4.85
N HIS A 63 -0.82 -12.77 6.15
CA HIS A 63 -0.76 -13.85 7.13
C HIS A 63 -2.07 -14.64 7.23
N THR A 64 -3.22 -13.99 7.03
CA THR A 64 -4.54 -14.66 7.13
C THR A 64 -4.87 -15.52 5.93
N SER A 65 -4.30 -15.25 4.75
CA SER A 65 -4.51 -16.06 3.54
C SER A 65 -3.42 -17.11 3.30
N GLY A 66 -2.44 -17.23 4.20
CA GLY A 66 -1.27 -18.10 4.00
C GLY A 66 -0.34 -17.65 2.86
N PHE A 67 -0.45 -16.39 2.39
CA PHE A 67 0.38 -15.91 1.28
C PHE A 67 1.85 -15.82 1.66
N GLY A 68 2.16 -15.50 2.92
CA GLY A 68 3.53 -15.51 3.42
C GLY A 68 3.71 -14.87 4.79
N SER A 69 4.94 -14.46 5.06
CA SER A 69 5.38 -13.77 6.28
C SER A 69 5.79 -12.32 6.02
N TYR A 70 6.37 -11.66 7.04
CA TYR A 70 6.80 -10.26 7.04
C TYR A 70 7.61 -9.85 5.80
N LYS A 71 8.50 -10.71 5.29
CA LYS A 71 9.32 -10.42 4.09
C LYS A 71 8.49 -10.20 2.82
N HIS A 72 7.30 -10.80 2.73
CA HIS A 72 6.42 -10.68 1.56
C HIS A 72 5.64 -9.37 1.54
N LEU A 73 5.59 -8.62 2.65
CA LEU A 73 5.01 -7.28 2.65
C LEU A 73 5.85 -6.31 1.82
N LEU A 74 7.19 -6.42 1.87
CA LEU A 74 8.07 -5.49 1.19
C LEU A 74 7.83 -5.47 -0.34
N PRO A 75 7.83 -6.62 -1.07
CA PRO A 75 7.51 -6.60 -2.50
C PRO A 75 6.12 -6.08 -2.81
N LEU A 76 5.11 -6.37 -1.98
CA LEU A 76 3.75 -5.84 -2.18
C LEU A 76 3.76 -4.31 -2.13
N ILE A 77 4.33 -3.75 -1.06
CA ILE A 77 4.42 -2.31 -0.83
C ILE A 77 5.25 -1.62 -1.91
N VAL A 78 6.39 -2.21 -2.30
CA VAL A 78 7.23 -1.67 -3.39
C VAL A 78 6.46 -1.61 -4.70
N ILE A 79 5.69 -2.64 -5.06
CA ILE A 79 4.90 -2.64 -6.30
C ILE A 79 3.79 -1.58 -6.24
N GLN A 80 3.07 -1.45 -5.11
CA GLN A 80 2.06 -0.40 -4.94
C GLN A 80 2.68 1.00 -5.01
N SER A 81 3.79 1.20 -4.31
CA SER A 81 4.51 2.47 -4.28
C SER A 81 5.02 2.83 -5.67
N LEU A 82 5.68 1.89 -6.36
CA LEU A 82 6.19 2.11 -7.70
C LEU A 82 5.10 2.58 -8.67
N LEU A 83 3.92 1.95 -8.64
CA LEU A 83 2.80 2.38 -9.49
C LEU A 83 2.30 3.79 -9.12
N ALA A 84 2.07 4.06 -7.83
CA ALA A 84 1.58 5.36 -7.37
C ALA A 84 2.58 6.49 -7.67
N GLN A 85 3.87 6.23 -7.45
CA GLN A 85 4.93 7.20 -7.68
C GLN A 85 5.23 7.37 -9.17
N ALA A 86 5.07 6.34 -10.01
CA ALA A 86 5.19 6.49 -11.46
C ALA A 86 4.12 7.44 -12.01
N ILE A 87 2.86 7.32 -11.54
CA ILE A 87 1.78 8.26 -11.92
C ILE A 87 2.15 9.69 -11.49
N SER A 88 2.63 9.85 -10.25
CA SER A 88 2.99 11.16 -9.70
C SER A 88 4.18 11.77 -10.45
N PHE A 89 5.21 10.97 -10.73
CA PHE A 89 6.36 11.37 -11.56
C PHE A 89 5.92 11.87 -12.93
N VAL A 90 5.07 11.11 -13.63
CA VAL A 90 4.55 11.49 -14.95
C VAL A 90 3.73 12.78 -14.86
N ALA A 91 2.88 12.92 -13.84
CA ALA A 91 2.08 14.13 -13.65
C ALA A 91 2.94 15.38 -13.44
N VAL A 92 3.99 15.29 -12.60
CA VAL A 92 4.94 16.38 -12.40
C VAL A 92 5.73 16.67 -13.67
N ALA A 93 6.19 15.63 -14.38
CA ALA A 93 6.90 15.78 -15.65
C ALA A 93 6.04 16.49 -16.71
N ILE A 94 4.75 16.17 -16.80
CA ILE A 94 3.80 16.91 -17.67
C ILE A 94 3.76 18.38 -17.27
N GLY A 95 3.67 18.69 -15.97
CA GLY A 95 3.66 20.07 -15.49
C GLY A 95 4.94 20.84 -15.84
N VAL A 96 6.10 20.20 -15.68
CA VAL A 96 7.40 20.74 -16.09
C VAL A 96 7.42 21.04 -17.60
N LEU A 97 7.07 20.05 -18.42
CA LEU A 97 7.17 20.15 -19.88
C LEU A 97 6.17 21.13 -20.49
N THR A 98 4.98 21.27 -19.89
CA THR A 98 3.92 22.16 -20.39
C THR A 98 3.94 23.53 -19.73
N SER A 99 4.72 23.71 -18.66
CA SER A 99 4.66 24.87 -17.78
C SER A 99 3.25 25.18 -17.24
N ARG A 100 2.38 24.15 -17.17
CA ARG A 100 1.01 24.25 -16.65
C ARG A 100 0.86 23.47 -15.37
N ASP A 101 0.19 24.06 -14.40
CA ASP A 101 -0.07 23.38 -13.14
C ASP A 101 -1.13 22.29 -13.26
N ASN A 102 -0.93 21.26 -12.47
CA ASN A 102 -1.93 20.26 -12.14
C ASN A 102 -1.85 19.98 -10.63
N ILE A 103 -2.74 19.16 -10.12
CA ILE A 103 -2.84 18.89 -8.68
C ILE A 103 -1.56 18.28 -8.09
N PHE A 104 -0.72 17.63 -8.89
CA PHE A 104 0.56 17.10 -8.43
C PHE A 104 1.68 18.14 -8.39
N THR A 105 1.50 19.30 -9.04
CA THR A 105 2.47 20.42 -9.00
C THR A 105 1.99 21.61 -8.19
N ALA A 106 0.74 21.57 -7.71
CA ALA A 106 0.17 22.68 -6.95
C ALA A 106 0.93 22.88 -5.62
N PRO A 107 1.13 24.14 -5.17
CA PRO A 107 1.92 24.48 -3.97
C PRO A 107 1.54 23.67 -2.72
N GLU A 108 0.25 23.43 -2.51
CA GLU A 108 -0.26 22.66 -1.37
C GLU A 108 0.13 21.16 -1.39
N TYR A 109 0.62 20.65 -2.53
CA TYR A 109 1.12 19.28 -2.70
C TYR A 109 2.61 19.21 -3.02
N SER A 110 3.30 20.36 -3.12
CA SER A 110 4.73 20.47 -3.44
C SER A 110 5.55 21.19 -2.35
N GLY A 111 5.05 21.21 -1.10
CA GLY A 111 5.77 21.82 0.03
C GLY A 111 5.73 23.36 0.03
N GLY A 112 4.73 23.96 -0.60
CA GLY A 112 4.48 25.41 -0.64
C GLY A 112 5.20 26.16 -1.75
N GLY A 113 6.09 25.51 -2.50
CA GLY A 113 6.82 26.10 -3.63
C GLY A 113 6.27 25.70 -5.00
N ASP A 114 6.94 26.16 -6.06
CA ASP A 114 6.62 25.71 -7.43
C ASP A 114 6.91 24.20 -7.58
N GLY A 115 5.86 23.42 -7.80
CA GLY A 115 5.96 21.97 -7.93
C GLY A 115 6.43 21.49 -9.31
N LYS A 116 6.57 22.38 -10.30
CA LYS A 116 6.98 22.05 -11.68
C LYS A 116 8.50 21.95 -11.80
N THR A 117 9.13 21.08 -11.01
CA THR A 117 10.59 20.87 -11.06
C THR A 117 10.97 19.41 -11.26
N TRP A 118 12.08 19.18 -11.96
CA TRP A 118 12.66 17.83 -12.06
C TRP A 118 13.09 17.28 -10.71
N LEU A 119 13.48 18.14 -9.77
CA LEU A 119 13.75 17.74 -8.39
C LEU A 119 12.49 17.11 -7.76
N HIS A 120 11.34 17.79 -7.82
CA HIS A 120 10.09 17.26 -7.31
C HIS A 120 9.70 15.93 -7.97
N ALA A 121 9.79 15.84 -9.30
CA ALA A 121 9.53 14.59 -10.02
C ALA A 121 10.41 13.44 -9.50
N ASN A 122 11.73 13.66 -9.43
CA ASN A 122 12.68 12.64 -8.99
C ASN A 122 12.53 12.24 -7.51
N MET A 123 12.02 13.15 -6.67
CA MET A 123 11.73 12.84 -5.26
C MET A 123 10.64 11.77 -5.10
N HIS A 124 9.71 11.64 -6.06
CA HIS A 124 8.77 10.51 -6.08
C HIS A 124 9.47 9.17 -6.27
N LEU A 125 10.56 9.12 -7.05
CA LEU A 125 11.32 7.89 -7.26
C LEU A 125 12.20 7.54 -6.06
N LEU A 126 12.96 8.52 -5.54
CA LEU A 126 13.88 8.27 -4.43
C LEU A 126 13.13 8.13 -3.10
N MET A 127 12.44 9.17 -2.66
CA MET A 127 11.75 9.17 -1.36
C MET A 127 10.46 8.37 -1.42
N GLY A 128 9.69 8.51 -2.49
CA GLY A 128 8.41 7.81 -2.61
C GLY A 128 8.58 6.29 -2.70
N VAL A 129 9.39 5.81 -3.65
CA VAL A 129 9.56 4.37 -3.85
C VAL A 129 10.47 3.77 -2.79
N ILE A 130 11.66 4.31 -2.55
CA ILE A 130 12.63 3.65 -1.65
C ILE A 130 12.24 3.89 -0.19
N VAL A 131 12.29 5.14 0.27
CA VAL A 131 12.06 5.46 1.69
C VAL A 131 10.62 5.13 2.10
N GLY A 132 9.65 5.51 1.28
CA GLY A 132 8.23 5.22 1.52
C GLY A 132 7.94 3.72 1.62
N SER A 133 8.54 2.88 0.78
CA SER A 133 8.32 1.43 0.86
C SER A 133 8.96 0.81 2.08
N LEU A 134 10.16 1.27 2.49
CA LEU A 134 10.81 0.77 3.70
C LEU A 134 10.03 1.15 4.96
N LEU A 135 9.59 2.40 5.07
CA LEU A 135 8.75 2.85 6.18
C LEU A 135 7.41 2.10 6.20
N GLY A 136 6.75 2.01 5.05
CA GLY A 136 5.52 1.24 4.90
C GLY A 136 5.71 -0.22 5.30
N TRP A 137 6.83 -0.83 4.94
CA TRP A 137 7.15 -2.21 5.32
C TRP A 137 7.32 -2.37 6.83
N LEU A 138 8.01 -1.46 7.51
CA LEU A 138 8.15 -1.48 8.97
C LEU A 138 6.79 -1.34 9.65
N ILE A 139 5.96 -0.38 9.21
CA ILE A 139 4.60 -0.19 9.72
C ILE A 139 3.76 -1.44 9.48
N GLY A 140 3.80 -2.02 8.28
CA GLY A 140 3.06 -3.23 7.95
C GLY A 140 3.50 -4.45 8.75
N CYS A 141 4.80 -4.55 9.05
CA CYS A 141 5.31 -5.57 9.97
C CYS A 141 4.73 -5.42 11.37
N ALA A 142 4.69 -4.20 11.91
CA ALA A 142 4.09 -3.92 13.21
C ALA A 142 2.60 -4.28 13.24
N ILE A 143 1.83 -3.89 12.22
CA ILE A 143 0.41 -4.26 12.08
C ILE A 143 0.24 -5.79 12.05
N MET A 144 1.00 -6.48 11.19
CA MET A 144 0.94 -7.93 11.09
C MET A 144 1.29 -8.63 12.40
N PHE A 145 2.27 -8.10 13.14
CA PHE A 145 2.64 -8.65 14.45
C PHE A 145 1.47 -8.56 15.43
N ILE A 146 0.83 -7.39 15.52
CA ILE A 146 -0.33 -7.16 16.38
C ILE A 146 -1.48 -8.10 15.97
N THR A 147 -1.83 -8.17 14.68
CA THR A 147 -2.96 -8.99 14.22
C THR A 147 -2.72 -10.48 14.44
N LYS A 148 -1.50 -10.98 14.23
CA LYS A 148 -1.13 -12.37 14.58
C LYS A 148 -1.31 -12.65 16.07
N LYS A 149 -0.88 -11.74 16.94
CA LYS A 149 -1.00 -11.90 18.39
C LYS A 149 -2.47 -11.95 18.83
N VAL A 150 -3.32 -11.08 18.28
CA VAL A 150 -4.77 -11.08 18.56
C VAL A 150 -5.43 -12.37 18.10
N THR A 151 -5.13 -12.85 16.89
CA THR A 151 -5.70 -14.11 16.37
C THR A 151 -5.24 -15.33 17.16
N ALA A 152 -3.99 -15.36 17.61
CA ALA A 152 -3.47 -16.46 18.44
C ALA A 152 -4.09 -16.49 19.84
N GLY A 153 -4.30 -15.32 20.47
CA GLY A 153 -4.93 -15.20 21.78
C GLY A 153 -6.39 -15.68 21.81
N GLY A 154 -7.15 -15.43 20.74
CA GLY A 154 -8.54 -15.91 20.63
C GLY A 154 -8.65 -17.44 20.53
N LYS A 155 -7.75 -18.09 19.79
CA LYS A 155 -7.72 -19.57 19.70
C LYS A 155 -7.33 -20.26 21.00
N GLY A 156 -6.59 -19.58 21.88
CA GLY A 156 -6.21 -20.11 23.20
C GLY A 156 -7.35 -20.12 24.23
N GLN A 157 -8.43 -19.38 23.99
CA GLN A 157 -9.58 -19.29 24.91
C GLN A 157 -10.69 -20.32 24.59
N GLU A 158 -10.69 -20.93 23.40
CA GLU A 158 -11.71 -21.90 22.96
C GLU A 158 -11.32 -23.37 23.20
N ALA A 159 -10.17 -23.67 23.81
CA ALA A 159 -9.77 -25.05 24.08
C ALA A 159 -10.70 -25.69 25.15
N PRO A 160 -11.37 -26.82 24.86
CA PRO A 160 -12.37 -27.38 25.75
C PRO A 160 -11.75 -28.00 27.00
N LYS A 161 -12.36 -27.75 28.16
CA LYS A 161 -12.14 -28.52 29.39
C LYS A 161 -12.61 -29.97 29.15
N SER A 162 -11.75 -30.83 28.60
CA SER A 162 -11.98 -32.28 28.68
C SER A 162 -11.65 -32.74 30.10
N GLN A 163 -12.62 -32.67 31.00
CA GLN A 163 -12.54 -33.36 32.28
C GLN A 163 -12.60 -34.87 32.03
N GLY A 164 -11.46 -35.52 32.26
CA GLY A 164 -11.36 -36.66 33.17
C GLY A 164 -12.23 -37.88 32.84
N ARG A 165 -11.64 -38.77 32.05
CA ARG A 165 -11.91 -40.22 32.04
C ARG A 165 -11.88 -40.75 33.49
N ALA A 166 -12.99 -41.31 33.98
CA ALA A 166 -12.96 -42.27 35.08
C ALA A 166 -13.23 -43.66 34.47
N ALA A 167 -12.14 -44.39 34.23
CA ALA A 167 -12.18 -45.83 34.01
C ALA A 167 -11.82 -46.49 35.35
N GLY A 168 -12.59 -47.50 35.75
CA GLY A 168 -12.09 -48.53 36.68
C GLY A 168 -12.94 -48.79 37.93
N ALA A 169 -13.84 -49.78 37.82
CA ALA A 169 -14.11 -50.85 38.79
C ALA A 169 -15.14 -51.77 38.09
N GLY A 170 -14.94 -53.06 37.85
CA GLY A 170 -14.19 -54.06 38.60
C GLY A 170 -15.20 -55.06 39.17
N ALA A 171 -15.08 -56.32 38.71
CA ALA A 171 -15.85 -57.53 39.06
C ALA A 171 -17.21 -57.72 38.37
#